data_AF-A0A8B6XIU0-F1
#
_entry.id   AF-A0A8B6XIU0-F1
#
_cell.length_a   1.000
_cell.length_b   1.000
_cell.length_c   1.000
_cell.angle_alpha   90.00
_cell.angle_beta   90.00
_cell.angle_gamma   90.00
#
_symmetry.space_group_name_H-M   'P 1'
#
loop_
_entity.id
_entity.type
_entity.pdbx_description
1 polymer ?
#
loop_
_entity_poly.entity_id
_entity_poly.type
_entity_poly.pdbx_seq_one_letter_code
_entity_poly.pdbx_strand_id
1 'polypeptide(L)'
;MKKFIYEASSSAPPMTDPADESWKSHFEKHDLNFFEFCDSELARVNTFFSEKLSEAIRKFTNLQLQMVNAGVPSVRCAANSTLIVRKKDGSEAHFGSSAKPKAQVLTNKKLKEMKFVVSEFYLSLVLIQNFQQLNFTAFRKILKKHDKVFKTSSGADYRIANVESSLFYTNTQINTLILDTESIAIDGLEGGNRTKAMNRLRVLPLSVKQSETISFFWGFFTGLFLILLVVVGITAYYKGPHLVWLPALGMYRGILILYVMIGLLGINVRGWGRAGVNHVLIFELDPRHHLSYTEYLLIASVFGTLWCLSCLAFLFSNNFKISIYVHPLILAAFTLLYLLNPTKTFQYKSRRWLLKVLFRIAVAPFKSVCFADFWLADQLNSLVIPLLDIQYLICFYINDWYILPDSGQCTSTKYGIRPIIALLPAWFRLAQCLRRYRDSKVKKVFPHLVNAGKYSTSMFVTILSTVTSVKNEALMGHRSWLFYVWVTSLLISTIYTLFWDLKMDWGLFAKDAGENRFLRGHIVYDYKIFYYMAMFGDVLLRFMWTLTVSVGNSGFLFSEFFTLFIALVEVF
;
A
#
# COMPACT_ATOMS: atom_id res chain seq x y z
N MET A 1 23.82 19.44 -10.65
CA MET A 1 24.00 20.11 -11.97
C MET A 1 23.30 21.46 -12.11
N LYS A 2 21.95 21.61 -12.10
CA LYS A 2 21.31 22.93 -12.31
C LYS A 2 21.72 24.01 -11.30
N LYS A 3 21.95 23.60 -10.03
CA LYS A 3 22.42 24.48 -8.95
C LYS A 3 23.81 25.07 -9.26
N PHE A 4 24.76 24.25 -9.73
CA PHE A 4 26.08 24.71 -10.18
C PHE A 4 26.00 25.80 -11.26
N ILE A 5 25.15 25.60 -12.28
CA ILE A 5 24.96 26.61 -13.34
C ILE A 5 24.33 27.89 -12.78
N TYR A 6 23.41 27.78 -11.83
CA TYR A 6 22.80 28.93 -11.19
C TYR A 6 23.80 29.69 -10.31
N GLU A 7 24.59 28.98 -9.50
CA GLU A 7 25.63 29.56 -8.65
C GLU A 7 26.70 30.28 -9.47
N ALA A 8 27.16 29.67 -10.57
CA ALA A 8 28.10 30.30 -11.50
C ALA A 8 27.52 31.60 -12.09
N SER A 9 26.24 31.60 -12.45
CA SER A 9 25.55 32.78 -12.99
C SER A 9 25.29 33.86 -11.95
N SER A 10 25.03 33.51 -10.68
CA SER A 10 24.71 34.47 -9.61
C SER A 10 25.94 35.10 -8.98
N SER A 11 27.07 34.39 -8.99
CA SER A 11 28.36 34.86 -8.48
C SER A 11 29.23 35.54 -9.54
N ALA A 12 28.73 35.65 -10.77
CA ALA A 12 29.46 36.24 -11.88
C ALA A 12 29.73 37.74 -11.62
N PRO A 13 30.98 38.22 -11.76
CA PRO A 13 31.29 39.64 -11.67
C PRO A 13 30.57 40.43 -12.78
N PRO A 14 30.18 41.70 -12.53
CA PRO A 14 29.54 42.54 -13.54
C PRO A 14 30.48 42.71 -14.74
N MET A 15 29.97 42.42 -15.93
CA MET A 15 30.75 42.44 -17.17
C MET A 15 31.01 43.90 -17.59
N THR A 16 32.14 44.47 -17.13
CA THR A 16 32.51 45.87 -17.41
C THR A 16 33.37 46.03 -18.67
N ASP A 17 34.07 44.98 -19.12
CA ASP A 17 34.94 45.00 -20.32
C ASP A 17 34.92 43.64 -21.06
N PRO A 18 34.84 43.58 -22.40
CA PRO A 18 34.99 42.34 -23.17
C PRO A 18 36.33 41.59 -23.00
N ALA A 19 37.35 42.22 -22.43
CA ALA A 19 38.66 41.61 -22.13
C ALA A 19 38.88 41.22 -20.65
N ASP A 20 37.83 41.23 -19.83
CA ASP A 20 37.95 41.00 -18.38
C ASP A 20 38.41 39.56 -18.05
N GLU A 21 39.70 39.41 -17.76
CA GLU A 21 40.33 38.15 -17.33
C GLU A 21 39.66 37.58 -16.07
N SER A 22 39.12 38.43 -15.20
CA SER A 22 38.44 38.00 -13.97
C SER A 22 37.13 37.25 -14.27
N TRP A 23 36.41 37.68 -15.30
CA TRP A 23 35.18 37.03 -15.76
C TRP A 23 35.49 35.65 -16.36
N LYS A 24 36.51 35.57 -17.23
CA LYS A 24 36.94 34.29 -17.83
C LYS A 24 37.43 33.30 -16.77
N SER A 25 38.31 33.73 -15.87
CA SER A 25 38.84 32.88 -14.79
C SER A 25 37.76 32.38 -13.84
N HIS A 26 36.74 33.20 -13.55
CA HIS A 26 35.58 32.80 -12.74
C HIS A 26 34.81 31.65 -13.40
N PHE A 27 34.46 31.78 -14.68
CA PHE A 27 33.71 30.74 -15.38
C PHE A 27 34.56 29.48 -15.61
N GLU A 28 35.86 29.57 -15.89
CA GLU A 28 36.76 28.41 -16.02
C GLU A 28 36.83 27.56 -14.74
N LYS A 29 36.89 28.20 -13.57
CA LYS A 29 36.86 27.49 -12.28
C LYS A 29 35.54 26.76 -12.05
N HIS A 30 34.43 27.38 -12.42
CA HIS A 30 33.11 26.75 -12.34
C HIS A 30 32.91 25.65 -13.40
N ASP A 31 33.57 25.78 -14.55
CA ASP A 31 33.55 24.81 -15.65
C ASP A 31 34.20 23.48 -15.23
N LEU A 32 35.39 23.56 -14.61
CA LEU A 32 36.08 22.38 -14.07
C LEU A 32 35.23 21.62 -13.03
N ASN A 33 34.69 22.34 -12.04
CA ASN A 33 33.83 21.74 -11.01
C ASN A 33 32.54 21.14 -11.60
N PHE A 34 31.99 21.76 -12.64
CA PHE A 34 30.80 21.27 -13.33
C PHE A 34 31.08 19.95 -14.06
N PHE A 35 32.19 19.87 -14.79
CA PHE A 35 32.56 18.66 -15.52
C PHE A 35 33.01 17.52 -14.60
N GLU A 36 33.72 17.80 -13.52
CA GLU A 36 34.03 16.79 -12.50
C GLU A 36 32.75 16.20 -11.88
N PHE A 37 31.76 17.05 -11.61
CA PHE A 37 30.45 16.58 -11.16
C PHE A 37 29.73 15.77 -12.25
N CYS A 38 29.82 16.19 -13.52
CA CYS A 38 29.27 15.42 -14.64
C CYS A 38 29.92 14.04 -14.77
N ASP A 39 31.23 13.91 -14.58
CA ASP A 39 31.95 12.64 -14.59
C ASP A 39 31.47 11.72 -13.48
N SER A 40 31.32 12.25 -12.25
CA SER A 40 30.81 11.47 -11.11
C SER A 40 29.38 10.94 -11.36
N GLU A 41 28.53 11.76 -11.97
CA GLU A 41 27.15 11.41 -12.28
C GLU A 41 27.06 10.44 -13.46
N LEU A 42 27.90 10.62 -14.48
CA LEU A 42 28.01 9.71 -15.61
C LEU A 42 28.52 8.34 -15.16
N ALA A 43 29.51 8.29 -14.27
CA ALA A 43 29.99 7.05 -13.65
C ALA A 43 28.85 6.35 -12.90
N ARG A 44 28.10 7.08 -12.07
CA ARG A 44 26.94 6.54 -11.34
C ARG A 44 25.88 5.96 -12.27
N VAL A 45 25.54 6.66 -13.35
CA VAL A 45 24.57 6.21 -14.36
C VAL A 45 25.07 4.94 -15.07
N ASN A 46 26.35 4.91 -15.46
CA ASN A 46 26.96 3.75 -16.11
C ASN A 46 27.01 2.52 -15.20
N THR A 47 27.40 2.68 -13.93
CA THR A 47 27.43 1.58 -12.95
C THR A 47 26.04 1.00 -12.74
N PHE A 48 25.04 1.86 -12.51
CA PHE A 48 23.66 1.43 -12.33
C PHE A 48 23.12 0.70 -13.57
N PHE A 49 23.34 1.27 -14.77
CA PHE A 49 22.90 0.65 -16.01
C PHE A 49 23.55 -0.72 -16.23
N SER A 50 24.85 -0.84 -16.00
CA SER A 50 25.60 -2.09 -16.18
C SER A 50 25.16 -3.18 -15.21
N GLU A 51 24.89 -2.82 -13.96
CA GLU A 51 24.36 -3.73 -12.96
C GLU A 51 22.96 -4.21 -13.35
N LYS A 52 22.08 -3.29 -13.76
CA LYS A 52 20.70 -3.62 -14.16
C LYS A 52 20.64 -4.43 -15.45
N LEU A 53 21.49 -4.14 -16.42
CA LEU A 53 21.60 -4.92 -17.64
C LEU A 53 22.10 -6.34 -17.33
N SER A 54 23.12 -6.48 -16.48
CA SER A 54 23.64 -7.79 -16.05
C SER A 54 22.59 -8.59 -15.28
N GLU A 55 21.83 -7.93 -14.41
CA GLU A 55 20.68 -8.52 -13.71
C GLU A 55 19.60 -8.99 -14.70
N ALA A 56 19.30 -8.17 -15.71
CA ALA A 56 18.31 -8.49 -16.75
C ALA A 56 18.76 -9.70 -17.61
N ILE A 57 20.03 -9.75 -18.01
CA ILE A 57 20.59 -10.89 -18.75
C ILE A 57 20.47 -12.17 -17.92
N ARG A 58 20.87 -12.14 -16.64
CA ARG A 58 20.74 -13.31 -15.75
C ARG A 58 19.28 -13.76 -15.59
N LYS A 59 18.35 -12.81 -15.41
CA LYS A 59 16.92 -13.10 -15.32
C LYS A 59 16.40 -13.72 -16.62
N PHE A 60 16.85 -13.22 -17.77
CA PHE A 60 16.47 -13.76 -19.06
C PHE A 60 16.95 -15.20 -19.26
N THR A 61 18.21 -15.50 -18.92
CA THR A 61 18.74 -16.88 -18.99
C THR A 61 17.95 -17.82 -18.08
N ASN A 62 17.65 -17.39 -16.85
CA ASN A 62 16.82 -18.18 -15.92
C ASN A 62 15.40 -18.39 -16.44
N LEU A 63 14.81 -17.36 -17.05
CA LEU A 63 13.49 -17.43 -17.68
C LEU A 63 13.49 -18.45 -18.83
N GLN A 64 14.47 -18.39 -19.72
CA GLN A 64 14.61 -19.37 -20.81
C GLN A 64 14.74 -20.79 -20.28
N LEU A 65 15.56 -21.02 -19.25
CA LEU A 65 15.72 -22.34 -18.63
C LEU A 65 14.39 -22.85 -18.04
N GLN A 66 13.64 -21.98 -17.35
CA GLN A 66 12.32 -22.32 -16.82
C GLN A 66 11.32 -22.65 -17.93
N MET A 67 11.39 -21.97 -19.07
CA MET A 67 10.51 -22.22 -20.21
C MET A 67 10.83 -23.53 -20.93
N VAL A 68 12.13 -23.84 -21.11
CA VAL A 68 12.58 -25.14 -21.64
C VAL A 68 12.14 -26.28 -20.73
N ASN A 69 12.35 -26.15 -19.42
CA ASN A 69 11.90 -27.12 -18.42
C ASN A 69 10.36 -27.25 -18.36
N ALA A 70 9.63 -26.24 -18.84
CA ALA A 70 8.18 -26.25 -18.93
C ALA A 70 7.65 -26.77 -20.28
N GLY A 71 8.53 -27.13 -21.22
CA GLY A 71 8.15 -27.64 -22.55
C GLY A 71 7.66 -26.56 -23.52
N VAL A 72 7.98 -25.29 -23.27
CA VAL A 72 7.68 -24.18 -24.19
C VAL A 72 8.86 -23.98 -25.14
N PRO A 73 8.66 -23.89 -26.47
CA PRO A 73 9.76 -23.69 -27.42
C PRO A 73 10.55 -22.42 -27.08
N SER A 74 11.87 -22.53 -26.93
CA SER A 74 12.76 -21.39 -26.72
C SER A 74 13.46 -21.00 -28.03
N VAL A 75 13.60 -19.69 -28.25
CA VAL A 75 14.07 -19.06 -29.51
C VAL A 75 15.49 -19.48 -29.92
N ARG A 76 16.33 -20.01 -29.02
CA ARG A 76 17.75 -20.33 -29.30
C ARG A 76 18.09 -21.81 -29.54
N CYS A 77 17.15 -22.75 -29.36
CA CYS A 77 17.44 -24.18 -29.55
C CYS A 77 17.34 -24.66 -31.02
N ALA A 78 17.08 -23.79 -31.98
CA ALA A 78 16.99 -24.16 -33.40
C ALA A 78 18.33 -24.18 -34.14
N ALA A 79 19.41 -23.60 -33.59
CA ALA A 79 20.61 -23.31 -34.40
C ALA A 79 21.81 -24.29 -34.24
N ASN A 80 21.96 -25.03 -33.13
CA ASN A 80 23.21 -25.77 -32.85
C ASN A 80 23.02 -27.26 -32.53
N SER A 81 22.24 -27.98 -33.34
CA SER A 81 22.09 -29.44 -33.23
C SER A 81 22.65 -30.18 -34.44
N THR A 82 23.91 -29.93 -34.77
CA THR A 82 24.72 -30.74 -35.70
C THR A 82 26.08 -31.05 -35.08
N LEU A 83 26.08 -31.84 -34.01
CA LEU A 83 27.28 -32.56 -33.56
C LEU A 83 27.00 -34.06 -33.67
N ILE A 84 27.41 -34.61 -34.82
CA ILE A 84 27.47 -36.04 -35.10
C ILE A 84 28.58 -36.64 -34.24
N VAL A 85 28.22 -37.29 -33.13
CA VAL A 85 29.14 -38.17 -32.40
C VAL A 85 29.09 -39.55 -33.05
N ARG A 86 30.09 -39.85 -33.87
CA ARG A 86 30.28 -41.15 -34.51
C ARG A 86 30.83 -42.13 -33.46
N LYS A 87 30.00 -43.06 -32.98
CA LYS A 87 30.46 -44.19 -32.15
C LYS A 87 31.08 -45.26 -33.05
N LYS A 88 32.29 -45.68 -32.67
CA LYS A 88 33.04 -46.80 -33.22
C LYS A 88 32.50 -48.09 -32.58
N ASP A 89 32.53 -49.17 -33.34
CA ASP A 89 32.21 -50.56 -33.01
C ASP A 89 30.82 -51.04 -33.43
N GLY A 90 30.86 -52.01 -34.35
CA GLY A 90 29.74 -52.57 -35.07
C GLY A 90 28.96 -53.58 -34.23
N SER A 91 27.66 -53.35 -34.16
CA SER A 91 26.65 -54.39 -34.00
C SER A 91 25.36 -53.80 -34.56
N GLU A 92 24.88 -54.34 -35.68
CA GLU A 92 23.58 -53.99 -36.23
C GLU A 92 22.48 -54.48 -35.30
N ALA A 93 21.72 -53.56 -34.72
CA ALA A 93 20.43 -53.85 -34.12
C ALA A 93 19.43 -52.84 -34.67
N HIS A 94 18.64 -53.29 -35.65
CA HIS A 94 17.41 -52.62 -36.06
C HIS A 94 16.43 -52.63 -34.88
N PHE A 95 16.23 -51.45 -34.25
CA PHE A 95 15.04 -51.20 -33.45
C PHE A 95 14.39 -49.91 -33.92
N GLY A 96 13.40 -50.06 -34.81
CA GLY A 96 12.49 -49.00 -35.16
C GLY A 96 11.58 -48.69 -33.97
N SER A 97 11.60 -47.44 -33.51
CA SER A 97 10.40 -46.65 -33.19
C SER A 97 10.85 -45.30 -32.63
N SER A 98 10.52 -44.25 -33.37
CA SER A 98 10.69 -42.85 -32.99
C SER A 98 9.90 -42.55 -31.72
N ALA A 99 10.54 -42.60 -30.56
CA ALA A 99 10.01 -42.03 -29.34
C ALA A 99 10.08 -40.50 -29.44
N LYS A 100 9.01 -39.88 -29.98
CA LYS A 100 8.77 -38.44 -29.83
C LYS A 100 8.86 -38.08 -28.34
N PRO A 101 9.63 -37.06 -27.93
CA PRO A 101 9.63 -36.61 -26.55
C PRO A 101 8.20 -36.17 -26.22
N LYS A 102 7.58 -36.79 -25.19
CA LYS A 102 6.24 -36.46 -24.73
C LYS A 102 6.19 -34.97 -24.39
N ALA A 103 5.50 -34.18 -25.21
CA ALA A 103 5.18 -32.79 -24.91
C ALA A 103 4.40 -32.76 -23.60
N GLN A 104 5.04 -32.32 -22.53
CA GLN A 104 4.41 -32.21 -21.23
C GLN A 104 3.35 -31.11 -21.31
N VAL A 105 2.07 -31.49 -21.31
CA VAL A 105 0.94 -30.55 -21.40
C VAL A 105 1.06 -29.55 -20.25
N LEU A 106 1.38 -28.30 -20.60
CA LEU A 106 1.58 -27.22 -19.65
C LEU A 106 0.26 -26.98 -18.91
N THR A 107 0.27 -27.19 -17.59
CA THR A 107 -0.93 -26.99 -16.76
C THR A 107 -1.37 -25.52 -16.87
N ASN A 108 -2.68 -25.26 -16.99
CA ASN A 108 -3.23 -23.89 -17.09
C ASN A 108 -2.75 -22.94 -15.97
N LYS A 109 -2.39 -23.48 -14.80
CA LYS A 109 -1.77 -22.74 -13.68
C LYS A 109 -0.34 -22.28 -14.00
N LYS A 110 0.53 -23.19 -14.48
CA LYS A 110 1.91 -22.89 -14.89
C LYS A 110 1.94 -21.93 -16.08
N LEU A 111 1.03 -22.07 -17.04
CA LEU A 111 0.92 -21.13 -18.17
C LEU A 111 0.59 -19.70 -17.70
N LYS A 112 -0.32 -19.55 -16.72
CA LYS A 112 -0.65 -18.23 -16.15
C LYS A 112 0.52 -17.63 -15.38
N GLU A 113 1.25 -18.44 -14.63
CA GLU A 113 2.45 -18.03 -13.89
C GLU A 113 3.56 -17.57 -14.85
N MET A 114 3.85 -18.35 -15.89
CA MET A 114 4.82 -17.96 -16.93
C MET A 114 4.42 -16.66 -17.63
N LYS A 115 3.14 -16.50 -17.97
CA LYS A 115 2.64 -15.25 -18.55
C LYS A 115 2.80 -14.03 -17.63
N PHE A 116 2.75 -14.24 -16.31
CA PHE A 116 2.99 -13.18 -15.33
C PHE A 116 4.48 -12.83 -15.27
N VAL A 117 5.36 -13.85 -15.12
CA VAL A 117 6.82 -13.65 -15.03
C VAL A 117 7.37 -12.97 -16.28
N VAL A 118 6.94 -13.39 -17.48
CA VAL A 118 7.36 -12.73 -18.74
C VAL A 118 6.90 -11.27 -18.80
N SER A 119 5.68 -10.98 -18.32
CA SER A 119 5.16 -9.61 -18.29
C SER A 119 5.92 -8.71 -17.32
N GLU A 120 6.30 -9.23 -16.15
CA GLU A 120 7.11 -8.51 -15.15
C GLU A 120 8.53 -8.27 -15.66
N PHE A 121 9.13 -9.29 -16.29
CA PHE A 121 10.45 -9.16 -16.91
C PHE A 121 10.45 -8.12 -18.03
N TYR A 122 9.47 -8.17 -18.94
CA TYR A 122 9.31 -7.17 -19.99
C TYR A 122 9.18 -5.74 -19.43
N LEU A 123 8.37 -5.56 -18.38
CA LEU A 123 8.26 -4.27 -17.70
C LEU A 123 9.63 -3.78 -17.18
N SER A 124 10.43 -4.66 -16.58
CA SER A 124 11.78 -4.30 -16.11
C SER A 124 12.69 -3.83 -17.24
N LEU A 125 12.62 -4.45 -18.42
CA LEU A 125 13.39 -4.06 -19.61
C LEU A 125 12.97 -2.67 -20.12
N VAL A 126 11.66 -2.42 -20.21
CA VAL A 126 11.11 -1.11 -20.63
C VAL A 126 11.53 -0.01 -19.66
N LEU A 127 11.56 -0.28 -18.36
CA LEU A 127 12.04 0.68 -17.36
C LEU A 127 13.54 1.01 -17.53
N ILE A 128 14.37 0.02 -17.85
CA ILE A 128 15.79 0.24 -18.16
C ILE A 128 15.95 1.06 -19.45
N GLN A 129 15.16 0.78 -20.48
CA GLN A 129 15.15 1.56 -21.73
C GLN A 129 14.73 3.02 -21.48
N ASN A 130 13.68 3.24 -20.68
CA ASN A 130 13.25 4.58 -20.28
C ASN A 130 14.32 5.31 -19.46
N PHE A 131 15.02 4.61 -18.56
CA PHE A 131 16.15 5.16 -17.81
C PHE A 131 17.26 5.64 -18.76
N GLN A 132 17.64 4.84 -19.75
CA GLN A 132 18.63 5.22 -20.76
C GLN A 132 18.21 6.50 -21.53
N GLN A 133 16.98 6.53 -22.04
CA GLN A 133 16.47 7.68 -22.82
C GLN A 133 16.36 8.96 -21.98
N LEU A 134 15.86 8.84 -20.74
CA LEU A 134 15.70 9.99 -19.84
C LEU A 134 17.05 10.57 -19.42
N ASN A 135 18.00 9.74 -19.03
CA ASN A 135 19.33 10.22 -18.63
C ASN A 135 20.09 10.83 -19.81
N PHE A 136 20.05 10.21 -20.99
CA PHE A 136 20.65 10.82 -22.19
C PHE A 136 20.04 12.19 -22.49
N THR A 137 18.70 12.30 -22.44
CA THR A 137 18.00 13.57 -22.66
C THR A 137 18.35 14.61 -21.59
N ALA A 138 18.52 14.17 -20.33
CA ALA A 138 18.91 15.04 -19.23
C ALA A 138 20.32 15.60 -19.42
N PHE A 139 21.30 14.76 -19.73
CA PHE A 139 22.68 15.17 -20.06
C PHE A 139 22.69 16.12 -21.26
N ARG A 140 21.98 15.79 -22.34
CA ARG A 140 21.86 16.68 -23.52
C ARG A 140 21.30 18.06 -23.14
N LYS A 141 20.24 18.10 -22.33
CA LYS A 141 19.60 19.36 -21.92
C LYS A 141 20.47 20.18 -20.97
N ILE A 142 21.16 19.53 -20.03
CA ILE A 142 21.97 20.25 -19.04
C ILE A 142 23.26 20.77 -19.64
N LEU A 143 23.92 20.01 -20.52
CA LEU A 143 25.11 20.45 -21.26
C LEU A 143 24.75 21.58 -22.24
N LYS A 144 23.61 21.49 -22.95
CA LYS A 144 23.12 22.62 -23.75
C LYS A 144 22.80 23.86 -22.91
N LYS A 145 22.32 23.67 -21.66
CA LYS A 145 22.08 24.79 -20.74
C LYS A 145 23.39 25.41 -20.27
N HIS A 146 24.39 24.58 -20.00
CA HIS A 146 25.74 25.01 -19.66
C HIS A 146 26.32 25.91 -20.77
N ASP A 147 26.37 25.41 -22.01
CA ASP A 147 26.87 26.15 -23.18
C ASP A 147 26.17 27.50 -23.37
N LYS A 148 24.84 27.52 -23.15
CA LYS A 148 24.05 28.75 -23.25
C LYS A 148 24.42 29.80 -22.18
N VAL A 149 24.73 29.37 -20.97
CA VAL A 149 25.02 30.28 -19.83
C VAL A 149 26.48 30.72 -19.85
N PHE A 150 27.40 29.79 -20.09
CA PHE A 150 28.85 30.03 -20.10
C PHE A 150 29.32 30.61 -21.44
N LYS A 151 28.45 30.61 -22.47
CA LYS A 151 28.77 31.05 -23.84
C LYS A 151 29.94 30.28 -24.46
N THR A 152 30.04 28.99 -24.17
CA THR A 152 31.10 28.08 -24.67
C THR A 152 30.50 26.94 -25.49
N SER A 153 31.35 26.15 -26.16
CA SER A 153 30.99 24.88 -26.81
C SER A 153 31.41 23.64 -26.00
N SER A 154 32.07 23.83 -24.86
CA SER A 154 32.70 22.75 -24.09
C SER A 154 31.71 21.65 -23.66
N GLY A 155 30.45 21.99 -23.38
CA GLY A 155 29.43 21.01 -23.02
C GLY A 155 28.99 20.14 -24.20
N ALA A 156 28.97 20.69 -25.43
CA ALA A 156 28.74 19.91 -26.63
C ALA A 156 29.90 18.94 -26.91
N ASP A 157 31.14 19.39 -26.71
CA ASP A 157 32.34 18.58 -26.88
C ASP A 157 32.38 17.44 -25.84
N TYR A 158 32.10 17.75 -24.56
CA TYR A 158 31.98 16.75 -23.50
C TYR A 158 30.88 15.72 -23.78
N ARG A 159 29.73 16.14 -24.32
CA ARG A 159 28.64 15.22 -24.68
C ARG A 159 29.10 14.18 -25.69
N ILE A 160 29.78 14.62 -26.75
CA ILE A 160 30.26 13.73 -27.82
C ILE A 160 31.35 12.82 -27.28
N ALA A 161 32.32 13.38 -26.55
CA ALA A 161 33.47 12.64 -26.04
C ALA A 161 33.12 11.60 -24.97
N ASN A 162 32.21 11.93 -24.05
CA ASN A 162 31.95 11.12 -22.84
C ASN A 162 30.54 10.51 -22.77
N VAL A 163 29.50 11.25 -23.16
CA VAL A 163 28.11 10.78 -23.01
C VAL A 163 27.69 9.88 -24.17
N GLU A 164 27.98 10.26 -25.41
CA GLU A 164 27.64 9.48 -26.61
C GLU A 164 28.54 8.25 -26.79
N SER A 165 29.75 8.27 -26.22
CA SER A 165 30.67 7.12 -26.15
C SER A 165 30.38 6.18 -24.98
N SER A 166 29.54 6.58 -24.03
CA SER A 166 29.29 5.81 -22.82
C SER A 166 28.58 4.47 -23.08
N LEU A 167 28.82 3.52 -22.17
CA LEU A 167 28.22 2.18 -22.25
C LEU A 167 26.69 2.22 -22.17
N PHE A 168 26.13 3.10 -21.32
CA PHE A 168 24.68 3.18 -21.17
C PHE A 168 23.96 3.64 -22.45
N TYR A 169 24.65 4.36 -23.35
CA TYR A 169 24.06 4.84 -24.61
C TYR A 169 24.35 3.89 -25.78
N THR A 170 25.60 3.45 -25.93
CA THR A 170 26.04 2.62 -27.07
C THR A 170 25.50 1.20 -27.05
N ASN A 171 25.19 0.65 -25.86
CA ASN A 171 24.75 -0.73 -25.73
C ASN A 171 23.31 -0.93 -26.21
N THR A 172 23.14 -1.67 -27.31
CA THR A 172 21.84 -2.01 -27.91
C THR A 172 21.25 -3.33 -27.42
N GLN A 173 21.94 -4.08 -26.54
CA GLN A 173 21.49 -5.40 -26.05
C GLN A 173 20.12 -5.35 -25.37
N ILE A 174 19.78 -4.22 -24.73
CA ILE A 174 18.46 -4.05 -24.11
C ILE A 174 17.34 -4.15 -25.16
N ASN A 175 17.53 -3.60 -26.36
CA ASN A 175 16.55 -3.66 -27.43
C ASN A 175 16.41 -5.09 -27.95
N THR A 176 17.51 -5.83 -28.05
CA THR A 176 17.50 -7.26 -28.42
C THR A 176 16.75 -8.09 -27.37
N LEU A 177 17.00 -7.87 -26.08
CA LEU A 177 16.28 -8.57 -24.99
C LEU A 177 14.78 -8.27 -24.99
N ILE A 178 14.38 -7.04 -25.31
CA ILE A 178 12.96 -6.67 -25.46
C ILE A 178 12.34 -7.47 -26.60
N LEU A 179 12.96 -7.49 -27.79
CA LEU A 179 12.46 -8.23 -28.95
C LEU A 179 12.38 -9.75 -28.70
N ASP A 180 13.41 -10.32 -28.09
CA ASP A 180 13.43 -11.74 -27.75
C ASP A 180 12.32 -12.09 -26.75
N THR A 181 12.06 -11.20 -25.77
CA THR A 181 10.97 -11.37 -24.80
C THR A 181 9.59 -11.24 -25.45
N GLU A 182 9.43 -10.35 -26.44
CA GLU A 182 8.21 -10.23 -27.23
C GLU A 182 7.93 -11.50 -28.03
N SER A 183 8.93 -12.05 -28.74
CA SER A 183 8.76 -13.31 -29.49
C SER A 183 8.39 -14.46 -28.55
N ILE A 184 9.03 -14.57 -27.38
CA ILE A 184 8.67 -15.55 -26.35
C ILE A 184 7.20 -15.41 -25.92
N ALA A 185 6.71 -14.19 -25.74
CA ALA A 185 5.32 -13.95 -25.34
C ALA A 185 4.31 -14.24 -26.47
N ILE A 186 4.65 -13.89 -27.71
CA ILE A 186 3.81 -14.07 -28.89
C ILE A 186 3.72 -15.56 -29.24
N ASP A 187 4.88 -16.17 -29.50
CA ASP A 187 4.99 -17.52 -30.07
C ASP A 187 4.88 -18.59 -28.99
N GLY A 188 5.55 -18.40 -27.85
CA GLY A 188 5.61 -19.38 -26.77
C GLY A 188 4.39 -19.42 -25.83
N LEU A 189 3.69 -18.29 -25.65
CA LEU A 189 2.66 -18.17 -24.60
C LEU A 189 1.25 -17.83 -25.10
N GLU A 190 1.11 -17.11 -26.21
CA GLU A 190 -0.20 -16.74 -26.78
C GLU A 190 -0.45 -17.37 -28.17
N GLY A 191 0.35 -18.36 -28.57
CA GLY A 191 0.12 -19.19 -29.76
C GLY A 191 0.11 -18.39 -31.07
N GLY A 192 0.98 -17.38 -31.18
CA GLY A 192 1.11 -16.51 -32.36
C GLY A 192 0.19 -15.29 -32.36
N ASN A 193 -0.69 -15.10 -31.37
CA ASN A 193 -1.58 -13.94 -31.32
C ASN A 193 -0.84 -12.68 -30.80
N ARG A 194 -0.22 -11.94 -31.74
CA ARG A 194 0.52 -10.70 -31.45
C ARG A 194 -0.30 -9.67 -30.69
N THR A 195 -1.55 -9.42 -31.09
CA THR A 195 -2.39 -8.40 -30.44
C THR A 195 -2.65 -8.72 -28.97
N LYS A 196 -2.92 -9.99 -28.67
CA LYS A 196 -3.17 -10.45 -27.30
C LYS A 196 -1.91 -10.46 -26.44
N ALA A 197 -0.77 -10.85 -27.02
CA ALA A 197 0.54 -10.79 -26.36
C ALA A 197 0.98 -9.35 -26.10
N MET A 198 0.89 -8.46 -27.09
CA MET A 198 1.25 -7.05 -26.94
C MET A 198 0.30 -6.31 -26.02
N ASN A 199 -1.02 -6.56 -26.05
CA ASN A 199 -1.93 -6.03 -25.03
C ASN A 199 -1.63 -6.57 -23.63
N ARG A 200 -0.92 -7.71 -23.54
CA ARG A 200 -0.44 -8.24 -22.28
C ARG A 200 0.88 -7.61 -21.82
N LEU A 201 1.80 -7.34 -22.74
CA LEU A 201 3.10 -6.76 -22.45
C LEU A 201 3.08 -5.24 -22.33
N ARG A 202 2.12 -4.58 -23.01
CA ARG A 202 1.94 -3.13 -22.97
C ARG A 202 1.81 -2.68 -21.53
N VAL A 203 2.84 -1.98 -21.10
CA VAL A 203 2.83 -1.15 -19.92
C VAL A 203 1.77 -0.08 -20.21
N LEU A 204 0.60 -0.17 -19.56
CA LEU A 204 -0.31 0.97 -19.60
C LEU A 204 0.50 2.18 -19.12
N PRO A 205 0.42 3.32 -19.82
CA PRO A 205 1.08 4.53 -19.33
C PRO A 205 0.69 4.72 -17.87
N LEU A 206 1.68 5.03 -17.02
CA LEU A 206 1.52 5.23 -15.57
C LEU A 206 0.42 6.25 -15.21
N SER A 207 -0.10 7.00 -16.18
CA SER A 207 -1.38 7.70 -16.10
C SER A 207 -2.52 6.81 -16.59
N VAL A 208 -3.20 6.11 -15.69
CA VAL A 208 -4.57 5.65 -15.94
C VAL A 208 -5.37 6.88 -16.35
N LYS A 209 -5.81 6.95 -17.61
CA LYS A 209 -6.64 8.06 -18.09
C LYS A 209 -7.92 8.05 -17.23
N GLN A 210 -8.08 9.08 -16.41
CA GLN A 210 -9.20 9.14 -15.47
C GLN A 210 -10.49 9.17 -16.26
N SER A 211 -11.46 8.35 -15.86
CA SER A 211 -12.80 8.47 -16.40
C SER A 211 -13.40 9.77 -15.88
N GLU A 212 -13.70 10.68 -16.79
CA GLU A 212 -14.38 11.94 -16.52
C GLU A 212 -15.73 11.69 -15.83
N THR A 213 -16.43 10.64 -16.26
CA THR A 213 -17.70 10.18 -15.67
C THR A 213 -17.56 9.78 -14.21
N ILE A 214 -16.55 8.98 -13.86
CA ILE A 214 -16.32 8.56 -12.46
C ILE A 214 -16.01 9.77 -11.58
N SER A 215 -15.23 10.72 -12.11
CA SER A 215 -14.88 11.95 -11.39
C SER A 215 -16.09 12.84 -11.13
N PHE A 216 -16.97 12.98 -12.14
CA PHE A 216 -18.25 13.68 -11.99
C PHE A 216 -19.13 13.04 -10.91
N PHE A 217 -19.37 11.73 -10.98
CA PHE A 217 -20.21 11.04 -10.01
C PHE A 217 -19.63 11.10 -8.60
N TRP A 218 -18.31 11.00 -8.44
CA TRP A 218 -17.68 11.17 -7.14
C TRP A 218 -17.97 12.56 -6.57
N GLY A 219 -17.81 13.62 -7.37
CA GLY A 219 -18.16 14.99 -6.97
C GLY A 219 -19.64 15.13 -6.59
N PHE A 220 -20.54 14.58 -7.41
CA PHE A 220 -21.98 14.59 -7.17
C PHE A 220 -22.36 13.90 -5.85
N PHE A 221 -21.93 12.65 -5.65
CA PHE A 221 -22.24 11.89 -4.43
C PHE A 221 -21.57 12.48 -3.19
N THR A 222 -20.38 13.07 -3.32
CA THR A 222 -19.74 13.78 -2.19
C THR A 222 -20.54 15.02 -1.82
N GLY A 223 -20.99 15.83 -2.79
CA GLY A 223 -21.85 16.98 -2.55
C GLY A 223 -23.18 16.58 -1.91
N LEU A 224 -23.82 15.53 -2.42
CA LEU A 224 -25.05 14.98 -1.87
C LEU A 224 -24.86 14.47 -0.43
N PHE A 225 -23.78 13.74 -0.17
CA PHE A 225 -23.42 13.27 1.17
C PHE A 225 -23.29 14.43 2.17
N LEU A 226 -22.57 15.50 1.81
CA LEU A 226 -22.39 16.66 2.69
C LEU A 226 -23.70 17.37 3.01
N ILE A 227 -24.57 17.57 2.02
CA ILE A 227 -25.89 18.19 2.23
C ILE A 227 -26.74 17.28 3.12
N LEU A 228 -26.79 15.98 2.84
CA LEU A 228 -27.57 15.04 3.64
C LEU A 228 -27.05 14.91 5.07
N LEU A 229 -25.74 15.02 5.30
CA LEU A 229 -25.15 15.01 6.65
C LEU A 229 -25.70 16.17 7.49
N VAL A 230 -25.79 17.37 6.91
CA VAL A 230 -26.38 18.55 7.56
C VAL A 230 -27.87 18.31 7.85
N VAL A 231 -28.62 17.77 6.87
CA VAL A 231 -30.04 17.45 7.05
C VAL A 231 -30.25 16.41 8.15
N VAL A 232 -29.40 15.37 8.23
CA VAL A 232 -29.43 14.38 9.31
C VAL A 232 -29.18 15.06 10.65
N GLY A 233 -28.18 15.94 10.75
CA GLY A 233 -27.88 16.67 11.99
C GLY A 233 -29.05 17.53 12.48
N ILE A 234 -29.66 18.31 11.59
CA ILE A 234 -30.83 19.15 11.89
C ILE A 234 -32.02 18.26 12.30
N THR A 235 -32.30 17.21 11.53
CA THR A 235 -33.43 16.31 11.82
C THR A 235 -33.23 15.57 13.14
N ALA A 236 -32.01 15.12 13.43
CA ALA A 236 -31.66 14.45 14.68
C ALA A 236 -31.82 15.38 15.88
N TYR A 237 -31.52 16.69 15.74
CA TYR A 237 -31.76 17.67 16.80
C TYR A 237 -33.26 17.79 17.14
N TYR A 238 -34.13 17.89 16.14
CA TYR A 238 -35.57 18.06 16.37
C TYR A 238 -36.30 16.76 16.76
N LYS A 239 -35.94 15.62 16.14
CA LYS A 239 -36.63 14.35 16.35
C LYS A 239 -35.95 13.42 17.35
N GLY A 240 -34.66 13.58 17.59
CA GLY A 240 -33.87 12.74 18.49
C GLY A 240 -34.47 12.57 19.89
N PRO A 241 -34.99 13.63 20.55
CA PRO A 241 -35.58 13.51 21.89
C PRO A 241 -36.79 12.57 21.96
N HIS A 242 -37.44 12.29 20.83
CA HIS A 242 -38.64 11.45 20.75
C HIS A 242 -38.35 10.00 20.32
N LEU A 243 -37.08 9.63 20.11
CA LEU A 243 -36.67 8.29 19.70
C LEU A 243 -35.65 7.70 20.67
N VAL A 244 -35.62 6.37 20.78
CA VAL A 244 -34.53 5.64 21.46
C VAL A 244 -33.39 5.47 20.46
N TRP A 245 -32.53 6.49 20.34
CA TRP A 245 -31.48 6.55 19.31
C TRP A 245 -30.13 5.98 19.75
N LEU A 246 -29.92 5.76 21.05
CA LEU A 246 -28.64 5.34 21.60
C LEU A 246 -28.15 3.99 21.02
N PRO A 247 -28.98 2.92 20.92
CA PRO A 247 -28.57 1.67 20.27
C PRO A 247 -28.24 1.84 18.78
N ALA A 248 -29.01 2.68 18.08
CA ALA A 248 -28.83 2.91 16.65
C ALA A 248 -27.52 3.65 16.35
N LEU A 249 -27.06 4.52 17.25
CA LEU A 249 -25.81 5.26 17.05
C LEU A 249 -24.60 4.31 16.96
N GLY A 250 -24.51 3.30 17.83
CA GLY A 250 -23.46 2.28 17.74
C GLY A 250 -23.50 1.50 16.42
N MET A 251 -24.70 1.10 15.98
CA MET A 251 -24.88 0.38 14.71
C MET A 251 -24.45 1.23 13.50
N TYR A 252 -24.84 2.50 13.47
CA TYR A 252 -24.49 3.42 12.39
C TYR A 252 -23.03 3.86 12.44
N ARG A 253 -22.44 4.03 13.64
CA ARG A 253 -21.02 4.38 13.82
C ARG A 253 -20.13 3.35 13.17
N GLY A 254 -20.26 2.07 13.53
CA GLY A 254 -19.40 1.01 13.00
C GLY A 254 -19.39 0.98 11.48
N ILE A 255 -20.57 1.12 10.86
CA ILE A 255 -20.73 1.16 9.40
C ILE A 255 -20.10 2.41 8.79
N LEU A 256 -20.33 3.59 9.38
CA LEU A 256 -19.78 4.86 8.91
C LEU A 256 -18.25 4.84 8.89
N ILE A 257 -17.62 4.35 9.97
CA ILE A 257 -16.17 4.29 10.09
C ILE A 257 -15.55 3.43 8.99
N LEU A 258 -16.19 2.31 8.61
CA LEU A 258 -15.75 1.50 7.47
C LEU A 258 -15.81 2.26 6.14
N TYR A 259 -16.84 3.08 5.93
CA TYR A 259 -16.96 3.88 4.70
C TYR A 259 -15.93 5.01 4.65
N VAL A 260 -15.70 5.69 5.77
CA VAL A 260 -14.65 6.71 5.92
C VAL A 260 -13.28 6.11 5.63
N MET A 261 -12.99 4.92 6.17
CA MET A 261 -11.76 4.18 5.89
C MET A 261 -11.50 3.95 4.40
N ILE A 262 -12.53 3.56 3.64
CA ILE A 262 -12.42 3.37 2.19
C ILE A 262 -12.07 4.69 1.50
N GLY A 263 -12.66 5.80 1.97
CA GLY A 263 -12.34 7.15 1.47
C GLY A 263 -10.89 7.57 1.77
N LEU A 264 -10.43 7.37 3.01
CA LEU A 264 -9.05 7.66 3.42
C LEU A 264 -8.04 6.79 2.63
N LEU A 265 -8.36 5.53 2.37
CA LEU A 265 -7.55 4.69 1.48
C LEU A 265 -7.45 5.27 0.07
N GLY A 266 -8.55 5.83 -0.47
CA GLY A 266 -8.53 6.56 -1.73
C GLY A 266 -7.57 7.76 -1.72
N ILE A 267 -7.58 8.55 -0.64
CA ILE A 267 -6.64 9.67 -0.44
C ILE A 267 -5.19 9.17 -0.40
N ASN A 268 -4.94 8.09 0.35
CA ASN A 268 -3.62 7.46 0.44
C ASN A 268 -3.11 6.96 -0.92
N VAL A 269 -3.95 6.29 -1.70
CA VAL A 269 -3.60 5.85 -3.06
C VAL A 269 -3.23 7.04 -3.96
N ARG A 270 -3.93 8.18 -3.84
CA ARG A 270 -3.55 9.42 -4.55
C ARG A 270 -2.22 9.99 -4.06
N GLY A 271 -1.99 10.00 -2.75
CA GLY A 271 -0.72 10.42 -2.15
C GLY A 271 0.46 9.57 -2.64
N TRP A 272 0.31 8.25 -2.60
CA TRP A 272 1.30 7.29 -3.11
C TRP A 272 1.58 7.48 -4.60
N GLY A 273 0.53 7.66 -5.41
CA GLY A 273 0.68 7.92 -6.84
C GLY A 273 1.47 9.20 -7.14
N ARG A 274 1.25 10.27 -6.38
CA ARG A 274 2.01 11.53 -6.51
C ARG A 274 3.47 11.40 -6.06
N ALA A 275 3.71 10.64 -4.99
CA ALA A 275 5.04 10.39 -4.47
C ALA A 275 5.83 9.31 -5.27
N GLY A 276 5.27 8.80 -6.36
CA GLY A 276 5.92 7.78 -7.19
C GLY A 276 5.99 6.38 -6.55
N VAL A 277 5.20 6.12 -5.51
CA VAL A 277 5.13 4.82 -4.85
C VAL A 277 4.27 3.86 -5.69
N ASN A 278 4.87 2.77 -6.16
CA ASN A 278 4.18 1.72 -6.90
C ASN A 278 3.35 0.82 -5.97
N HIS A 279 2.26 1.36 -5.44
CA HIS A 279 1.34 0.65 -4.55
C HIS A 279 0.72 -0.59 -5.21
N VAL A 280 0.50 -0.57 -6.53
CA VAL A 280 -0.02 -1.72 -7.27
C VAL A 280 0.89 -2.94 -7.12
N LEU A 281 2.20 -2.74 -7.27
CA LEU A 281 3.20 -3.79 -7.08
C LEU A 281 3.31 -4.21 -5.60
N ILE A 282 3.41 -3.22 -4.70
CA ILE A 282 3.61 -3.47 -3.25
C ILE A 282 2.47 -4.31 -2.65
N PHE A 283 1.23 -4.04 -3.08
CA PHE A 283 0.04 -4.79 -2.64
C PHE A 283 -0.27 -6.02 -3.48
N GLU A 284 0.60 -6.39 -4.43
CA GLU A 284 0.42 -7.52 -5.36
C GLU A 284 -0.93 -7.45 -6.11
N LEU A 285 -1.36 -6.24 -6.49
CA LEU A 285 -2.59 -5.98 -7.22
C LEU A 285 -2.40 -6.26 -8.72
N ASP A 286 -3.48 -6.63 -9.42
CA ASP A 286 -3.48 -6.79 -10.88
C ASP A 286 -3.31 -5.40 -11.54
N PRO A 287 -2.21 -5.13 -12.29
CA PRO A 287 -1.96 -3.83 -12.88
C PRO A 287 -3.01 -3.36 -13.88
N ARG A 288 -3.87 -4.27 -14.36
CA ARG A 288 -4.94 -3.93 -15.31
C ARG A 288 -6.30 -3.75 -14.65
N HIS A 289 -6.45 -4.27 -13.44
CA HIS A 289 -7.74 -4.34 -12.77
C HIS A 289 -7.56 -4.10 -11.28
N HIS A 290 -7.09 -2.90 -10.96
CA HIS A 290 -7.07 -2.36 -9.62
C HIS A 290 -7.98 -1.13 -9.58
N LEU A 291 -8.46 -0.80 -8.38
CA LEU A 291 -9.22 0.43 -8.19
C LEU A 291 -8.28 1.63 -8.30
N SER A 292 -8.73 2.64 -9.02
CA SER A 292 -8.15 3.99 -9.01
C SER A 292 -8.57 4.74 -7.74
N TYR A 293 -7.83 5.80 -7.37
CA TYR A 293 -8.19 6.62 -6.21
C TYR A 293 -9.59 7.25 -6.33
N THR A 294 -10.01 7.63 -7.54
CA THR A 294 -11.35 8.19 -7.80
C THR A 294 -12.44 7.15 -7.58
N GLU A 295 -12.19 5.88 -7.90
CA GLU A 295 -13.15 4.81 -7.65
C GLU A 295 -13.29 4.50 -6.14
N TYR A 296 -12.20 4.53 -5.38
CA TYR A 296 -12.27 4.41 -3.91
C TYR A 296 -13.12 5.53 -3.30
N LEU A 297 -12.86 6.77 -3.70
CA LEU A 297 -13.61 7.93 -3.23
C LEU A 297 -15.07 7.91 -3.67
N LEU A 298 -15.36 7.46 -4.90
CA LEU A 298 -16.73 7.26 -5.38
C LEU A 298 -17.47 6.23 -4.52
N ILE A 299 -16.88 5.05 -4.29
CA ILE A 299 -17.50 3.99 -3.47
C ILE A 299 -17.78 4.52 -2.05
N ALA A 300 -16.82 5.22 -1.44
CA ALA A 300 -16.99 5.82 -0.12
C ALA A 300 -18.13 6.86 -0.10
N SER A 301 -18.20 7.74 -1.11
CA SER A 301 -19.26 8.78 -1.20
C SER A 301 -20.66 8.21 -1.45
N VAL A 302 -20.78 7.16 -2.27
CA VAL A 302 -22.05 6.46 -2.51
C VAL A 302 -22.52 5.77 -1.22
N PHE A 303 -21.63 5.06 -0.53
CA PHE A 303 -21.96 4.40 0.73
C PHE A 303 -22.26 5.40 1.85
N GLY A 304 -21.52 6.51 1.93
CA GLY A 304 -21.84 7.62 2.84
C GLY A 304 -23.21 8.23 2.57
N THR A 305 -23.58 8.39 1.29
CA THR A 305 -24.92 8.86 0.89
C THR A 305 -26.00 7.87 1.35
N LEU A 306 -25.82 6.58 1.09
CA LEU A 306 -26.75 5.53 1.55
C LEU A 306 -26.86 5.48 3.07
N TRP A 307 -25.76 5.72 3.78
CA TRP A 307 -25.74 5.86 5.23
C TRP A 307 -26.64 7.01 5.68
N CYS A 308 -26.48 8.21 5.10
CA CYS A 308 -27.32 9.35 5.46
C CYS A 308 -28.80 9.10 5.17
N LEU A 309 -29.12 8.51 4.01
CA LEU A 309 -30.50 8.14 3.66
C LEU A 309 -31.09 7.13 4.65
N SER A 310 -30.30 6.15 5.10
CA SER A 310 -30.72 5.21 6.13
C SER A 310 -30.94 5.90 7.49
N CYS A 311 -30.07 6.82 7.90
CA CYS A 311 -30.27 7.62 9.12
C CYS A 311 -31.54 8.48 9.05
N LEU A 312 -31.81 9.11 7.90
CA LEU A 312 -33.08 9.83 7.70
C LEU A 312 -34.28 8.89 7.79
N ALA A 313 -34.21 7.72 7.15
CA ALA A 313 -35.27 6.73 7.24
C ALA A 313 -35.52 6.27 8.68
N PHE A 314 -34.45 6.08 9.47
CA PHE A 314 -34.54 5.83 10.91
C PHE A 314 -35.26 6.96 11.66
N LEU A 315 -34.88 8.22 11.43
CA LEU A 315 -35.48 9.39 12.10
C LEU A 315 -36.95 9.62 11.69
N PHE A 316 -37.35 9.17 10.50
CA PHE A 316 -38.73 9.23 9.99
C PHE A 316 -39.48 7.90 10.06
N SER A 317 -38.94 6.89 10.74
CA SER A 317 -39.52 5.54 10.87
C SER A 317 -40.98 5.51 11.31
N ASN A 318 -41.35 6.38 12.27
CA ASN A 318 -42.73 6.55 12.73
C ASN A 318 -43.71 6.92 11.60
N ASN A 319 -43.25 7.69 10.61
CA ASN A 319 -44.06 8.05 9.44
C ASN A 319 -44.27 6.86 8.50
N PHE A 320 -43.31 5.93 8.44
CA PHE A 320 -43.35 4.75 7.57
C PHE A 320 -44.04 3.54 8.21
N LYS A 321 -44.36 3.60 9.52
CA LYS A 321 -44.88 2.46 10.31
C LYS A 321 -43.95 1.23 10.25
N ILE A 322 -42.65 1.46 10.08
CA ILE A 322 -41.61 0.43 10.09
C ILE A 322 -40.87 0.53 11.44
N SER A 323 -40.48 -0.61 12.01
CA SER A 323 -39.67 -0.60 13.24
C SER A 323 -38.35 0.14 13.02
N ILE A 324 -38.01 1.05 13.94
CA ILE A 324 -36.90 2.00 13.81
C ILE A 324 -35.58 1.28 13.51
N TYR A 325 -35.35 0.12 14.12
CA TYR A 325 -34.11 -0.63 14.00
C TYR A 325 -34.04 -1.49 12.72
N VAL A 326 -35.06 -1.52 11.84
CA VAL A 326 -34.96 -2.21 10.54
C VAL A 326 -34.00 -1.47 9.60
N HIS A 327 -33.95 -0.14 9.66
CA HIS A 327 -33.12 0.68 8.77
C HIS A 327 -31.61 0.41 8.90
N PRO A 328 -31.00 0.38 10.10
CA PRO A 328 -29.59 0.00 10.25
C PRO A 328 -29.31 -1.46 9.83
N LEU A 329 -30.26 -2.38 10.02
CA LEU A 329 -30.14 -3.77 9.57
C LEU A 329 -30.03 -3.87 8.05
N ILE A 330 -30.92 -3.17 7.32
CA ILE A 330 -30.92 -3.15 5.86
C ILE A 330 -29.58 -2.61 5.34
N LEU A 331 -29.07 -1.54 5.95
CA LEU A 331 -27.78 -0.95 5.55
C LEU A 331 -26.60 -1.92 5.80
N ALA A 332 -26.58 -2.56 6.97
CA ALA A 332 -25.56 -3.56 7.31
C ALA A 332 -25.61 -4.77 6.36
N ALA A 333 -26.82 -5.29 6.11
CA ALA A 333 -27.05 -6.40 5.20
C ALA A 333 -26.63 -6.04 3.77
N PHE A 334 -26.99 -4.85 3.28
CA PHE A 334 -26.57 -4.36 1.97
C PHE A 334 -25.04 -4.29 1.85
N THR A 335 -24.35 -3.77 2.87
CA THR A 335 -22.89 -3.68 2.92
C THR A 335 -22.24 -5.06 2.85
N LEU A 336 -22.77 -6.01 3.64
CA LEU A 336 -22.29 -7.39 3.67
C LEU A 336 -22.52 -8.10 2.34
N LEU A 337 -23.72 -7.98 1.76
CA LEU A 337 -24.07 -8.56 0.47
C LEU A 337 -23.22 -7.95 -0.65
N TYR A 338 -22.96 -6.65 -0.63
CA TYR A 338 -22.03 -6.01 -1.55
C TYR A 338 -20.64 -6.64 -1.44
N LEU A 339 -20.10 -6.82 -0.24
CA LEU A 339 -18.76 -7.38 -0.05
C LEU A 339 -18.68 -8.85 -0.51
N LEU A 340 -19.67 -9.67 -0.12
CA LEU A 340 -19.69 -11.12 -0.37
C LEU A 340 -20.22 -11.52 -1.75
N ASN A 341 -20.86 -10.60 -2.49
CA ASN A 341 -21.52 -10.92 -3.76
C ASN A 341 -20.57 -11.66 -4.74
N PRO A 342 -20.87 -12.92 -5.11
CA PRO A 342 -19.97 -13.74 -5.91
C PRO A 342 -20.00 -13.43 -7.41
N THR A 343 -20.95 -12.61 -7.86
CA THR A 343 -21.11 -12.25 -9.29
C THR A 343 -19.99 -11.31 -9.74
N LYS A 344 -19.64 -11.35 -11.04
CA LYS A 344 -18.57 -10.53 -11.65
C LYS A 344 -18.94 -9.05 -11.81
N THR A 345 -19.90 -8.55 -11.04
CA THR A 345 -20.34 -7.15 -11.02
C THR A 345 -19.65 -6.38 -9.90
N PHE A 346 -19.82 -5.05 -9.85
CA PHE A 346 -19.40 -4.19 -8.73
C PHE A 346 -17.95 -4.43 -8.24
N GLN A 347 -16.94 -4.20 -9.09
CA GLN A 347 -15.53 -4.26 -8.65
C GLN A 347 -15.13 -5.62 -8.02
N TYR A 348 -15.68 -6.70 -8.57
CA TYR A 348 -15.50 -8.09 -8.13
C TYR A 348 -14.06 -8.49 -7.79
N LYS A 349 -13.08 -8.10 -8.61
CA LYS A 349 -11.67 -8.46 -8.41
C LYS A 349 -11.12 -7.89 -7.10
N SER A 350 -11.42 -6.63 -6.82
CA SER A 350 -10.99 -5.93 -5.60
C SER A 350 -11.66 -6.50 -4.36
N ARG A 351 -12.97 -6.82 -4.43
CA ARG A 351 -13.70 -7.48 -3.34
C ARG A 351 -13.11 -8.86 -3.02
N ARG A 352 -12.84 -9.67 -4.04
CA ARG A 352 -12.19 -10.97 -3.86
C ARG A 352 -10.75 -10.87 -3.35
N TRP A 353 -10.01 -9.85 -3.77
CA TRP A 353 -8.68 -9.58 -3.22
C TRP A 353 -8.78 -9.28 -1.72
N LEU A 354 -9.68 -8.39 -1.30
CA LEU A 354 -9.88 -8.04 0.11
C LEU A 354 -10.27 -9.28 0.94
N LEU A 355 -11.26 -10.06 0.49
CA LEU A 355 -11.69 -11.29 1.16
C LEU A 355 -10.55 -12.32 1.27
N LYS A 356 -9.74 -12.46 0.22
CA LYS A 356 -8.57 -13.34 0.23
C LYS A 356 -7.51 -12.90 1.25
N VAL A 357 -7.23 -11.59 1.33
CA VAL A 357 -6.27 -11.04 2.31
C VAL A 357 -6.81 -11.21 3.73
N LEU A 358 -8.08 -10.86 3.99
CA LEU A 358 -8.73 -11.08 5.30
C LEU A 358 -8.69 -12.55 5.72
N PHE A 359 -8.95 -13.47 4.79
CA PHE A 359 -8.81 -14.89 5.06
C PHE A 359 -7.37 -15.28 5.42
N ARG A 360 -6.36 -14.80 4.67
CA ARG A 360 -4.94 -15.05 4.98
C ARG A 360 -4.53 -14.50 6.36
N ILE A 361 -5.08 -13.36 6.77
CA ILE A 361 -4.87 -12.78 8.10
C ILE A 361 -5.46 -13.71 9.17
N ALA A 362 -6.69 -14.18 9.00
CA ALA A 362 -7.34 -15.10 9.94
C ALA A 362 -6.56 -16.42 10.09
N VAL A 363 -5.92 -16.91 9.02
CA VAL A 363 -5.10 -18.14 9.04
C VAL A 363 -3.59 -17.89 9.16
N ALA A 364 -3.17 -16.69 9.60
CA ALA A 364 -1.77 -16.27 9.64
C ALA A 364 -0.79 -17.25 10.32
N PRO A 365 -1.15 -18.03 11.37
CA PRO A 365 -0.23 -19.04 11.92
C PRO A 365 0.19 -20.12 10.91
N PHE A 366 -0.64 -20.36 9.88
CA PHE A 366 -0.53 -21.50 8.97
C PHE A 366 -0.10 -21.12 7.54
N LYS A 367 -0.11 -19.84 7.18
CA LYS A 367 0.26 -19.36 5.82
C LYS A 367 1.48 -18.44 5.88
N SER A 368 2.21 -18.33 4.78
CA SER A 368 3.25 -17.31 4.64
C SER A 368 2.61 -15.92 4.61
N VAL A 369 3.26 -14.94 5.24
CA VAL A 369 2.74 -13.58 5.37
C VAL A 369 3.29 -12.70 4.25
N CYS A 370 2.41 -12.22 3.37
CA CYS A 370 2.76 -11.21 2.35
C CYS A 370 2.67 -9.79 2.92
N PHE A 371 3.18 -8.79 2.20
CA PHE A 371 3.12 -7.39 2.61
C PHE A 371 1.66 -6.90 2.79
N ALA A 372 0.76 -7.24 1.86
CA ALA A 372 -0.66 -6.88 1.96
C ALA A 372 -1.33 -7.43 3.23
N ASP A 373 -0.98 -8.65 3.65
CA ASP A 373 -1.52 -9.26 4.87
C ASP A 373 -1.02 -8.52 6.11
N PHE A 374 0.27 -8.16 6.12
CA PHE A 374 0.90 -7.38 7.17
C PHE A 374 0.28 -5.99 7.30
N TRP A 375 0.09 -5.28 6.18
CA TRP A 375 -0.45 -3.92 6.17
C TRP A 375 -1.91 -3.88 6.58
N LEU A 376 -2.76 -4.75 6.00
CA LEU A 376 -4.19 -4.73 6.32
C LEU A 376 -4.45 -5.18 7.76
N ALA A 377 -3.69 -6.16 8.28
CA ALA A 377 -3.79 -6.52 9.69
C ALA A 377 -3.39 -5.38 10.62
N ASP A 378 -2.48 -4.51 10.18
CA ASP A 378 -2.08 -3.32 10.95
C ASP A 378 -3.26 -2.35 11.06
N GLN A 379 -3.93 -2.08 9.93
CA GLN A 379 -5.14 -1.27 9.86
C GLN A 379 -6.28 -1.83 10.72
N LEU A 380 -6.38 -3.15 10.90
CA LEU A 380 -7.38 -3.73 11.79
C LEU A 380 -7.22 -3.29 13.26
N ASN A 381 -6.02 -2.89 13.71
CA ASN A 381 -5.83 -2.40 15.08
C ASN A 381 -6.54 -1.06 15.29
N SER A 382 -6.61 -0.21 14.26
CA SER A 382 -7.42 1.02 14.26
C SER A 382 -8.92 0.77 14.08
N LEU A 383 -9.32 -0.47 13.80
CA LEU A 383 -10.71 -0.86 13.54
C LEU A 383 -11.33 -1.66 14.69
N VAL A 384 -10.75 -1.61 15.89
CA VAL A 384 -11.32 -2.29 17.07
C VAL A 384 -12.73 -1.78 17.36
N ILE A 385 -12.96 -0.46 17.38
CA ILE A 385 -14.28 0.12 17.66
C ILE A 385 -15.35 -0.37 16.66
N PRO A 386 -15.19 -0.23 15.33
CA PRO A 386 -16.18 -0.74 14.39
C PRO A 386 -16.35 -2.26 14.43
N LEU A 387 -15.33 -3.04 14.78
CA LEU A 387 -15.48 -4.49 15.00
C LEU A 387 -16.36 -4.80 16.22
N LEU A 388 -16.22 -4.03 17.31
CA LEU A 388 -17.08 -4.14 18.49
C LEU A 388 -18.52 -3.68 18.19
N ASP A 389 -18.70 -2.66 17.34
CA ASP A 389 -20.02 -2.21 16.90
C ASP A 389 -20.71 -3.25 16.00
N ILE A 390 -19.96 -3.97 15.15
CA ILE A 390 -20.50 -5.10 14.37
C ILE A 390 -20.94 -6.23 15.30
N GLN A 391 -20.16 -6.54 16.34
CA GLN A 391 -20.58 -7.53 17.34
C GLN A 391 -21.82 -7.07 18.09
N TYR A 392 -21.88 -5.80 18.50
CA TYR A 392 -23.05 -5.23 19.15
C TYR A 392 -24.28 -5.33 18.25
N LEU A 393 -24.15 -4.99 16.98
CA LEU A 393 -25.20 -5.14 15.97
C LEU A 393 -25.71 -6.58 15.93
N ILE A 394 -24.82 -7.57 15.76
CA ILE A 394 -25.20 -8.98 15.71
C ILE A 394 -25.90 -9.41 17.00
N CYS A 395 -25.37 -9.03 18.17
CA CYS A 395 -25.94 -9.38 19.47
C CYS A 395 -27.33 -8.76 19.68
N PHE A 396 -27.51 -7.50 19.28
CA PHE A 396 -28.77 -6.78 19.42
C PHE A 396 -29.90 -7.47 18.65
N TYR A 397 -29.65 -7.86 17.39
CA TYR A 397 -30.68 -8.55 16.59
C TYR A 397 -30.98 -9.99 17.05
N ILE A 398 -30.07 -10.62 17.78
CA ILE A 398 -30.28 -11.97 18.33
C ILE A 398 -31.06 -11.91 19.66
N ASN A 399 -30.72 -10.97 20.55
CA ASN A 399 -31.23 -10.97 21.93
C ASN A 399 -32.15 -9.76 22.24
N ASP A 400 -31.67 -8.54 21.98
CA ASP A 400 -32.32 -7.30 22.46
C ASP A 400 -33.46 -6.83 21.57
N TRP A 401 -33.54 -7.29 20.31
CA TRP A 401 -34.59 -6.92 19.37
C TRP A 401 -36.00 -7.29 19.87
N TYR A 402 -36.13 -8.41 20.58
CA TYR A 402 -37.41 -8.97 20.99
C TYR A 402 -37.72 -8.82 22.49
N ILE A 403 -36.69 -8.73 23.34
CA ILE A 403 -36.85 -8.98 24.79
C ILE A 403 -36.90 -7.67 25.58
N LEU A 404 -35.96 -6.75 25.37
CA LEU A 404 -35.98 -5.37 25.88
C LEU A 404 -34.84 -4.58 25.21
N PRO A 405 -35.10 -3.45 24.52
CA PRO A 405 -34.04 -2.54 24.12
C PRO A 405 -33.44 -1.96 25.39
N ASP A 406 -32.16 -2.28 25.66
CA ASP A 406 -31.35 -1.82 26.81
C ASP A 406 -31.14 -2.83 27.98
N SER A 407 -31.14 -4.13 27.71
CA SER A 407 -30.74 -5.15 28.70
C SER A 407 -29.28 -5.03 29.17
N GLY A 408 -28.45 -4.21 28.50
CA GLY A 408 -27.00 -4.10 28.72
C GLY A 408 -26.21 -5.37 28.39
N GLN A 409 -26.88 -6.43 27.90
CA GLN A 409 -26.27 -7.74 27.68
C GLN A 409 -25.20 -7.69 26.58
N CYS A 410 -25.49 -6.95 25.49
CA CYS A 410 -24.62 -6.85 24.32
C CYS A 410 -23.43 -5.89 24.47
N THR A 411 -23.49 -4.99 25.45
CA THR A 411 -22.37 -4.11 25.84
C THR A 411 -21.52 -4.71 26.96
N SER A 412 -22.04 -5.70 27.69
CA SER A 412 -21.36 -6.35 28.80
C SER A 412 -20.11 -7.14 28.36
N THR A 413 -19.05 -7.04 29.16
CA THR A 413 -17.84 -7.87 29.03
C THR A 413 -18.01 -9.28 29.62
N LYS A 414 -19.10 -9.55 30.35
CA LYS A 414 -19.31 -10.80 31.12
C LYS A 414 -19.38 -12.05 30.26
N TYR A 415 -19.92 -11.94 29.04
CA TYR A 415 -20.05 -13.07 28.12
C TYR A 415 -18.76 -13.37 27.33
N GLY A 416 -17.68 -12.61 27.55
CA GLY A 416 -16.35 -12.87 26.98
C GLY A 416 -16.18 -12.59 25.48
N ILE A 417 -17.26 -12.55 24.69
CA ILE A 417 -17.20 -12.33 23.23
C ILE A 417 -16.59 -10.96 22.88
N ARG A 418 -17.05 -9.90 23.56
CA ARG A 418 -16.59 -8.51 23.31
C ARG A 418 -15.07 -8.37 23.55
N PRO A 419 -14.50 -8.83 24.68
CA PRO A 419 -13.05 -8.93 24.87
C PRO A 419 -12.31 -9.75 23.80
N ILE A 420 -12.85 -10.88 23.37
CA ILE A 420 -12.24 -11.72 22.33
C ILE A 420 -12.11 -10.93 21.03
N ILE A 421 -13.16 -10.23 20.60
CA ILE A 421 -13.14 -9.44 19.37
C ILE A 421 -12.16 -8.27 19.48
N ALA A 422 -12.09 -7.59 20.65
CA ALA A 422 -11.09 -6.56 20.89
C ALA A 422 -9.64 -7.08 20.83
N LEU A 423 -9.41 -8.36 21.16
CA LEU A 423 -8.09 -9.00 21.08
C LEU A 423 -7.68 -9.43 19.67
N LEU A 424 -8.65 -9.67 18.78
CA LEU A 424 -8.39 -10.27 17.46
C LEU A 424 -7.36 -9.49 16.61
N PRO A 425 -7.45 -8.15 16.45
CA PRO A 425 -6.49 -7.42 15.63
C PRO A 425 -5.04 -7.57 16.11
N ALA A 426 -4.81 -7.41 17.42
CA ALA A 426 -3.49 -7.57 18.02
C ALA A 426 -2.99 -9.02 17.92
N TRP A 427 -3.89 -10.00 18.10
CA TRP A 427 -3.58 -11.42 17.91
C TRP A 427 -3.13 -11.73 16.48
N PHE A 428 -3.82 -11.22 15.47
CA PHE A 428 -3.42 -11.44 14.07
C PHE A 428 -2.02 -10.92 13.79
N ARG A 429 -1.68 -9.74 14.32
CA ARG A 429 -0.34 -9.17 14.19
C ARG A 429 0.72 -9.98 14.93
N LEU A 430 0.43 -10.42 16.15
CA LEU A 430 1.29 -11.32 16.92
C LEU A 430 1.58 -12.60 16.12
N ALA A 431 0.54 -13.26 15.62
CA ALA A 431 0.64 -14.48 14.83
C ALA A 431 1.48 -14.28 13.55
N GLN A 432 1.27 -13.17 12.84
CA GLN A 432 2.05 -12.82 11.65
C GLN A 432 3.53 -12.59 11.99
N CYS A 433 3.83 -11.90 13.08
CA CYS A 433 5.21 -11.62 13.51
C CYS A 433 5.95 -12.92 13.87
N LEU A 434 5.30 -13.81 14.63
CA LEU A 434 5.84 -15.12 14.97
C LEU A 434 6.03 -16.00 13.73
N ARG A 435 5.09 -15.96 12.78
CA ARG A 435 5.21 -16.68 11.51
C ARG A 435 6.39 -16.18 10.67
N ARG A 436 6.59 -14.86 10.55
CA ARG A 436 7.74 -14.29 9.83
C ARG A 436 9.06 -14.62 10.51
N TYR A 437 9.11 -14.65 11.84
CA TYR A 437 10.28 -15.12 12.58
C TYR A 437 10.59 -16.60 12.27
N ARG A 438 9.57 -17.46 12.24
CA ARG A 438 9.71 -18.88 11.87
C ARG A 438 10.17 -19.08 10.43
N ASP A 439 9.66 -18.28 9.50
CA ASP A 439 9.94 -18.41 8.06
C ASP A 439 11.30 -17.81 7.66
N SER A 440 11.88 -16.96 8.51
CA SER A 440 13.18 -16.37 8.27
C SER A 440 14.29 -17.43 8.34
N LYS A 441 15.06 -17.57 7.25
CA LYS A 441 16.20 -18.50 7.17
C LYS A 441 17.26 -18.23 8.25
N VAL A 442 17.43 -16.95 8.60
CA VAL A 442 18.27 -16.52 9.72
C VAL A 442 17.33 -16.14 10.85
N LYS A 443 17.36 -16.86 11.98
CA LYS A 443 16.52 -16.61 13.16
C LYS A 443 16.94 -15.32 13.90
N LYS A 444 16.85 -14.18 13.21
CA LYS A 444 17.10 -12.87 13.83
C LYS A 444 15.90 -12.49 14.66
N VAL A 445 16.13 -12.31 15.96
CA VAL A 445 15.13 -11.83 16.93
C VAL A 445 14.53 -10.49 16.48
N PHE A 446 15.38 -9.61 15.99
CA PHE A 446 14.98 -8.33 15.42
C PHE A 446 14.79 -8.43 13.90
N PRO A 447 13.73 -7.84 13.30
CA PRO A 447 12.67 -7.06 13.96
C PRO A 447 11.47 -7.90 14.43
N HIS A 448 11.35 -9.16 13.99
CA HIS A 448 10.09 -9.90 14.05
C HIS A 448 9.60 -10.23 15.46
N LEU A 449 10.47 -10.76 16.34
CA LEU A 449 10.07 -11.15 17.69
C LEU A 449 9.89 -9.93 18.62
N VAL A 450 10.65 -8.87 18.37
CA VAL A 450 10.49 -7.60 19.09
C VAL A 450 9.13 -6.98 18.74
N ASN A 451 8.75 -6.97 17.46
CA ASN A 451 7.43 -6.51 17.04
C ASN A 451 6.30 -7.41 17.59
N ALA A 452 6.52 -8.72 17.68
CA ALA A 452 5.58 -9.62 18.37
C ALA A 452 5.35 -9.19 19.83
N GLY A 453 6.43 -8.87 20.55
CA GLY A 453 6.36 -8.33 21.91
C GLY A 453 5.52 -7.06 22.02
N LYS A 454 5.61 -6.14 21.04
CA LYS A 454 4.77 -4.94 20.96
C LYS A 454 3.28 -5.30 21.03
N TYR A 455 2.81 -6.18 20.15
CA TYR A 455 1.40 -6.60 20.13
C TYR A 455 0.99 -7.43 21.35
N SER A 456 1.91 -8.20 21.94
CA SER A 456 1.65 -8.91 23.20
C SER A 456 1.34 -7.94 24.35
N THR A 457 2.01 -6.78 24.43
CA THR A 457 1.66 -5.76 25.44
C THR A 457 0.25 -5.21 25.26
N SER A 458 -0.16 -4.95 24.01
CA SER A 458 -1.52 -4.48 23.71
C SER A 458 -2.57 -5.53 24.05
N MET A 459 -2.31 -6.81 23.79
CA MET A 459 -3.19 -7.89 24.22
C MET A 459 -3.31 -7.95 25.74
N PHE A 460 -2.20 -7.81 26.46
CA PHE A 460 -2.18 -7.83 27.93
C PHE A 460 -3.02 -6.68 28.52
N VAL A 461 -2.91 -5.49 27.94
CA VAL A 461 -3.75 -4.32 28.28
C VAL A 461 -5.24 -4.64 28.13
N THR A 462 -5.65 -5.24 27.02
CA THR A 462 -7.07 -5.58 26.76
C THR A 462 -7.60 -6.63 27.74
N ILE A 463 -6.79 -7.63 28.09
CA ILE A 463 -7.13 -8.65 29.09
C ILE A 463 -7.30 -7.99 30.47
N LEU A 464 -6.33 -7.16 30.90
CA LEU A 464 -6.41 -6.48 32.18
C LEU A 464 -7.57 -5.48 32.26
N SER A 465 -7.86 -4.77 31.18
CA SER A 465 -9.03 -3.89 31.06
C SER A 465 -10.32 -4.68 31.33
N THR A 466 -10.45 -5.86 30.70
CA THR A 466 -11.62 -6.74 30.86
C THR A 466 -11.75 -7.23 32.30
N VAL A 467 -10.68 -7.76 32.88
CA VAL A 467 -10.68 -8.28 34.26
C VAL A 467 -10.99 -7.17 35.27
N THR A 468 -10.42 -5.98 35.05
CA THR A 468 -10.66 -4.80 35.89
C THR A 468 -12.11 -4.35 35.81
N SER A 469 -12.71 -4.31 34.61
CA SER A 469 -14.11 -3.95 34.41
C SER A 469 -15.05 -4.91 35.15
N VAL A 470 -14.85 -6.22 34.99
CA VAL A 470 -15.69 -7.24 35.65
C VAL A 470 -15.58 -7.18 37.17
N LYS A 471 -14.38 -6.93 37.71
CA LYS A 471 -14.16 -6.89 39.16
C LYS A 471 -14.61 -5.57 39.80
N ASN A 472 -14.47 -4.44 39.11
CA ASN A 472 -14.91 -3.14 39.61
C ASN A 472 -16.44 -3.06 39.70
N GLU A 473 -17.17 -3.69 38.78
CA GLU A 473 -18.63 -3.89 38.91
C GLU A 473 -18.99 -4.65 40.19
N ALA A 474 -18.17 -5.63 40.59
CA ALA A 474 -18.39 -6.41 41.81
C ALA A 474 -17.99 -5.67 43.10
N LEU A 475 -17.14 -4.64 43.01
CA LEU A 475 -16.56 -3.91 44.15
C LEU A 475 -17.26 -2.57 44.48
N MET A 476 -18.43 -2.29 43.90
CA MET A 476 -19.25 -1.10 44.21
C MET A 476 -18.44 0.22 44.20
N GLY A 477 -17.54 0.39 43.22
CA GLY A 477 -16.81 1.65 43.02
C GLY A 477 -15.46 1.81 43.76
N HIS A 478 -15.01 0.84 44.56
CA HIS A 478 -13.64 0.88 45.11
C HIS A 478 -12.61 0.43 44.06
N ARG A 479 -11.57 1.25 43.83
CA ARG A 479 -10.50 0.95 42.87
C ARG A 479 -9.65 -0.21 43.36
N SER A 480 -9.77 -1.36 42.71
CA SER A 480 -8.92 -2.51 42.98
C SER A 480 -7.46 -2.24 42.57
N TRP A 481 -6.51 -2.95 43.18
CA TRP A 481 -5.10 -2.93 42.77
C TRP A 481 -4.91 -3.25 41.27
N LEU A 482 -5.83 -4.03 40.68
CA LEU A 482 -5.85 -4.37 39.26
C LEU A 482 -6.03 -3.15 38.36
N PHE A 483 -6.73 -2.11 38.82
CA PHE A 483 -6.84 -0.85 38.07
C PHE A 483 -5.47 -0.21 37.88
N TYR A 484 -4.63 -0.14 38.93
CA TYR A 484 -3.28 0.42 38.83
C TYR A 484 -2.35 -0.44 37.96
N VAL A 485 -2.50 -1.76 38.03
CA VAL A 485 -1.77 -2.69 37.14
C VAL A 485 -2.18 -2.49 35.69
N TRP A 486 -3.48 -2.32 35.41
CA TRP A 486 -3.98 -2.03 34.07
C TRP A 486 -3.42 -0.69 33.54
N VAL A 487 -3.50 0.39 34.31
CA VAL A 487 -2.95 1.71 33.92
C VAL A 487 -1.44 1.63 33.68
N THR A 488 -0.71 0.89 34.51
CA THR A 488 0.73 0.67 34.32
C THR A 488 1.01 -0.12 33.03
N SER A 489 0.21 -1.14 32.74
CA SER A 489 0.34 -1.91 31.50
C SER A 489 0.03 -1.05 30.26
N LEU A 490 -0.94 -0.14 30.36
CA LEU A 490 -1.27 0.84 29.31
C LEU A 490 -0.09 1.75 29.03
N LEU A 491 0.52 2.33 30.07
CA LEU A 491 1.69 3.18 29.93
C LEU A 491 2.86 2.45 29.25
N ILE A 492 3.14 1.22 29.68
CA ILE A 492 4.21 0.40 29.07
C ILE A 492 3.90 0.12 27.59
N SER A 493 2.65 -0.25 27.27
CA SER A 493 2.26 -0.53 25.88
C SER A 493 2.37 0.73 25.01
N THR A 494 1.88 1.89 25.49
CA THR A 494 1.97 3.18 24.79
C THR A 494 3.42 3.60 24.54
N ILE A 495 4.30 3.49 25.54
CA ILE A 495 5.72 3.83 25.38
C ILE A 495 6.39 2.90 24.36
N TYR A 496 6.09 1.60 24.40
CA TYR A 496 6.65 0.65 23.45
C TYR A 496 6.16 0.91 22.02
N THR A 497 4.86 1.13 21.82
CA THR A 497 4.33 1.46 20.48
C THR A 497 4.90 2.76 19.97
N LEU A 498 4.94 3.81 20.79
CA LEU A 498 5.49 5.11 20.40
C LEU A 498 6.98 5.02 20.03
N PHE A 499 7.76 4.27 20.80
CA PHE A 499 9.16 4.01 20.45
C PHE A 499 9.28 3.30 19.10
N TRP A 500 8.42 2.31 18.85
CA TRP A 500 8.40 1.58 17.59
C TRP A 500 8.08 2.52 16.42
N ASP A 501 6.99 3.28 16.52
CA ASP A 501 6.49 4.12 15.44
C ASP A 501 7.52 5.22 15.12
N LEU A 502 7.99 5.96 16.13
CA LEU A 502 8.97 7.04 15.94
C LEU A 502 10.32 6.52 15.43
N LYS A 503 10.91 5.52 16.09
CA LYS A 503 12.29 5.11 15.78
C LYS A 503 12.36 4.12 14.62
N MET A 504 11.46 3.14 14.57
CA MET A 504 11.56 2.03 13.63
C MET A 504 10.87 2.34 12.31
N ASP A 505 9.65 2.88 12.35
CA ASP A 505 8.86 3.09 11.14
C ASP A 505 9.19 4.45 10.50
N TRP A 506 9.25 5.52 11.30
CA TRP A 506 9.59 6.88 10.84
C TRP A 506 11.09 7.16 10.77
N GLY A 507 11.92 6.40 11.49
CA GLY A 507 13.38 6.56 11.46
C GLY A 507 13.89 7.77 12.24
N LEU A 508 13.21 8.14 13.34
CA LEU A 508 13.65 9.22 14.21
C LEU A 508 15.04 8.89 14.79
N PHE A 509 16.01 9.79 14.58
CA PHE A 509 17.43 9.60 14.92
C PHE A 509 18.12 8.42 14.21
N ALA A 510 17.70 8.09 12.98
CA ALA A 510 18.40 7.09 12.19
C ALA A 510 19.86 7.51 11.91
N LYS A 511 20.79 6.55 11.96
CA LYS A 511 22.23 6.81 11.81
C LYS A 511 22.62 7.27 10.41
N ASP A 512 21.77 7.01 9.43
CA ASP A 512 21.89 7.33 8.01
C ASP A 512 21.17 8.63 7.63
N ALA A 513 20.95 9.54 8.59
CA ALA A 513 20.10 10.72 8.42
C ALA A 513 20.53 11.70 7.30
N GLY A 514 21.82 11.71 6.92
CA GLY A 514 22.34 12.61 5.88
C GLY A 514 21.95 14.07 6.12
N GLU A 515 21.35 14.73 5.12
CA GLU A 515 20.83 16.11 5.20
C GLU A 515 19.44 16.23 5.86
N ASN A 516 18.83 15.11 6.26
CA ASN A 516 17.50 15.10 6.87
C ASN A 516 17.63 15.07 8.40
N ARG A 517 17.62 16.26 9.03
CA ARG A 517 17.71 16.38 10.50
C ARG A 517 16.72 15.44 11.19
N PHE A 518 17.22 14.48 11.98
CA PHE A 518 16.44 13.49 12.74
C PHE A 518 15.61 12.48 11.93
N LEU A 519 15.59 12.49 10.60
CA LEU A 519 14.88 11.49 9.78
C LEU A 519 15.89 10.56 9.11
N ARG A 520 15.42 9.45 8.53
CA ARG A 520 16.24 8.57 7.67
C ARG A 520 16.71 9.27 6.39
N GLY A 521 17.80 8.79 5.81
CA GLY A 521 18.41 9.39 4.61
C GLY A 521 17.50 9.37 3.39
N HIS A 522 16.74 8.29 3.19
CA HIS A 522 15.78 8.16 2.10
C HIS A 522 14.34 8.44 2.56
N ILE A 523 13.83 9.61 2.18
CA ILE A 523 12.43 9.99 2.34
C ILE A 523 11.66 9.81 1.02
N VAL A 524 10.37 9.50 1.16
CA VAL A 524 9.43 9.22 0.05
C VAL A 524 8.66 10.48 -0.35
N TYR A 525 8.29 11.31 0.63
CA TYR A 525 7.60 12.58 0.39
C TYR A 525 8.61 13.72 0.36
N ASP A 526 8.48 14.61 -0.63
CA ASP A 526 9.40 15.74 -0.83
C ASP A 526 9.41 16.72 0.36
N TYR A 527 8.27 16.87 1.03
CA TYR A 527 8.12 17.81 2.14
C TYR A 527 8.33 17.12 3.50
N LYS A 528 9.43 17.50 4.17
CA LYS A 528 9.81 16.98 5.49
C LYS A 528 8.76 17.24 6.57
N ILE A 529 7.97 18.31 6.44
CA ILE A 529 6.93 18.68 7.40
C ILE A 529 5.88 17.58 7.60
N PHE A 530 5.56 16.80 6.56
CA PHE A 530 4.60 15.70 6.68
C PHE A 530 5.06 14.65 7.68
N TYR A 531 6.36 14.36 7.72
CA TYR A 531 6.94 13.40 8.66
C TYR A 531 6.86 13.90 10.09
N TYR A 532 7.21 15.17 10.34
CA TYR A 532 7.14 15.73 11.69
C TYR A 532 5.71 15.88 12.19
N MET A 533 4.79 16.30 11.32
CA MET A 533 3.36 16.37 11.67
C MET A 533 2.79 14.99 11.96
N ALA A 534 3.16 13.96 11.20
CA ALA A 534 2.74 12.59 11.47
C ALA A 534 3.30 12.06 12.80
N MET A 535 4.59 12.31 13.09
CA MET A 535 5.20 11.91 14.37
C MET A 535 4.58 12.66 15.56
N PHE A 536 4.35 13.97 15.43
CA PHE A 536 3.69 14.74 16.48
C PHE A 536 2.24 14.31 16.69
N GLY A 537 1.51 14.07 15.60
CA GLY A 537 0.16 13.50 15.62
C GLY A 537 0.13 12.15 16.32
N ASP A 538 1.03 11.23 15.96
CA ASP A 538 1.12 9.90 16.59
C ASP A 538 1.34 10.03 18.11
N VAL A 539 2.24 10.89 18.58
CA VAL A 539 2.40 11.16 20.02
C VAL A 539 1.07 11.58 20.65
N LEU A 540 0.39 12.60 20.11
CA LEU A 540 -0.87 13.09 20.68
C LEU A 540 -1.95 12.00 20.69
N LEU A 541 -2.13 11.30 19.58
CA LEU A 541 -3.17 10.28 19.41
C LEU A 541 -2.91 9.05 20.29
N ARG A 542 -1.65 8.67 20.48
CA ARG A 542 -1.25 7.56 21.35
C ARG A 542 -1.55 7.81 22.82
N PHE A 543 -1.67 9.07 23.26
CA PHE A 543 -2.09 9.43 24.61
C PHE A 543 -3.60 9.72 24.74
N MET A 544 -4.40 9.52 23.69
CA MET A 544 -5.86 9.76 23.74
C MET A 544 -6.59 8.89 24.78
N TRP A 545 -6.05 7.71 25.11
CA TRP A 545 -6.60 6.87 26.18
C TRP A 545 -6.61 7.58 27.55
N THR A 546 -5.76 8.58 27.77
CA THR A 546 -5.77 9.35 29.02
C THR A 546 -7.10 10.08 29.19
N LEU A 547 -7.70 10.57 28.10
CA LEU A 547 -9.02 11.20 28.09
C LEU A 547 -10.11 10.17 28.39
N THR A 548 -10.03 8.95 27.85
CA THR A 548 -11.03 7.91 28.14
C THR A 548 -10.98 7.47 29.60
N VAL A 549 -9.79 7.38 30.21
CA VAL A 549 -9.61 7.01 31.63
C VAL A 549 -9.95 8.15 32.59
N SER A 550 -9.58 9.41 32.28
CA SER A 550 -9.84 10.55 33.16
C SER A 550 -11.30 11.00 33.09
N VAL A 551 -11.82 11.16 31.87
CA VAL A 551 -13.16 11.70 31.64
C VAL A 551 -14.23 10.63 31.79
N GLY A 552 -13.92 9.37 31.48
CA GLY A 552 -14.78 8.22 31.81
C GLY A 552 -15.02 8.01 33.30
N ASN A 553 -14.34 8.74 34.20
CA ASN A 553 -14.68 8.74 35.63
C ASN A 553 -15.53 9.95 36.05
N SER A 554 -15.65 10.98 35.21
CA SER A 554 -16.33 12.24 35.54
C SER A 554 -17.79 12.32 35.09
N GLY A 555 -18.29 11.31 34.37
CA GLY A 555 -19.67 11.29 33.85
C GLY A 555 -19.96 12.27 32.71
N PHE A 556 -19.08 13.26 32.49
CA PHE A 556 -19.34 14.44 31.66
C PHE A 556 -19.19 14.22 30.15
N LEU A 557 -18.53 13.13 29.69
CA LEU A 557 -18.37 12.80 28.26
C LEU A 557 -18.52 11.31 27.94
N PHE A 558 -19.44 10.59 28.61
CA PHE A 558 -19.91 9.26 28.15
C PHE A 558 -20.91 9.37 26.99
N SER A 559 -20.65 10.29 26.07
CA SER A 559 -21.48 10.39 24.89
C SER A 559 -20.98 9.38 23.87
N GLU A 560 -21.88 8.58 23.30
CA GLU A 560 -21.62 7.79 22.10
C GLU A 560 -20.99 8.64 20.96
N PHE A 561 -21.17 9.97 20.99
CA PHE A 561 -20.49 10.95 20.13
C PHE A 561 -18.99 11.09 20.41
N PHE A 562 -18.54 10.96 21.67
CA PHE A 562 -17.12 10.95 22.02
C PHE A 562 -16.44 9.68 21.50
N THR A 563 -17.11 8.53 21.61
CA THR A 563 -16.63 7.27 21.00
C THR A 563 -16.55 7.37 19.48
N LEU A 564 -17.53 8.04 18.84
CA LEU A 564 -17.49 8.34 17.40
C LEU A 564 -16.28 9.23 17.05
N PHE A 565 -16.01 10.28 17.84
CA PHE A 565 -14.86 11.15 17.64
C PHE A 565 -13.54 10.38 17.74
N ILE A 566 -13.36 9.57 18.79
CA ILE A 566 -12.17 8.72 18.94
C ILE A 566 -12.04 7.77 17.74
N ALA A 567 -13.12 7.10 17.34
CA ALA A 567 -13.08 6.16 16.22
C ALA A 567 -12.70 6.82 14.89
N LEU A 568 -13.15 8.06 14.64
CA LEU A 568 -12.79 8.82 13.43
C LEU A 568 -11.31 9.21 13.45
N VAL A 569 -10.79 9.61 14.61
CA VAL A 569 -9.42 10.05 14.77
C VAL A 569 -8.44 8.87 14.74
N GLU A 570 -8.80 7.72 15.32
CA GLU A 570 -7.97 6.50 15.35
C GLU A 570 -7.77 5.85 13.97
N VAL A 571 -8.68 6.17 13.05
CA VAL A 571 -8.70 5.71 11.66
C VAL A 571 -7.91 6.63 10.71
N PHE A 572 -7.56 7.84 11.15
CA PHE A 572 -6.72 8.80 10.44
C PHE A 572 -5.24 8.53 10.75
#